data_AF-A0A9E3J8E0-F1
#
_entry.id   AF-A0A9E3J8E0-F1
#
_cell.length_a   1.000
_cell.length_b   1.000
_cell.length_c   1.000
_cell.angle_alpha   90.00
_cell.angle_beta   90.00
_cell.angle_gamma   90.00
#
_symmetry.space_group_name_H-M   'P 1'
#
loop_
_entity.id
_entity.type
_entity.pdbx_description
1 polymer ?
#
loop_
_entity_poly.entity_id
_entity_poly.type
_entity_poly.pdbx_seq_one_letter_code
_entity_poly.pdbx_strand_id
1 'polypeptide(L)' 'GLPSAYGIEASDPREVPVDDVRGLLVVSDSSVAKAKGRMAELIDSSRPVDEVGHSITIYRR' A
#
# COMPACT_ATOMS: atom_id res chain seq x y z
N GLY A 1 1.89 -8.65 -7.52
CA GLY A 1 0.56 -8.71 -6.88
C GLY A 1 -0.47 -8.05 -7.78
N LEU A 2 -1.72 -7.87 -7.35
CA LEU A 2 -2.74 -7.18 -8.18
C LEU A 2 -2.25 -5.84 -8.77
N PRO A 3 -1.50 -4.98 -8.04
CA PRO A 3 -0.96 -3.73 -8.60
C PRO A 3 0.01 -3.92 -9.78
N SER A 4 0.85 -4.96 -9.75
CA SER A 4 1.81 -5.20 -10.85
C SER A 4 1.11 -5.65 -12.14
N ALA A 5 -0.12 -6.19 -12.05
CA ALA A 5 -0.94 -6.50 -13.22
C ALA A 5 -1.42 -5.24 -13.96
N TYR A 6 -1.41 -4.08 -13.30
CA TYR A 6 -1.72 -2.77 -13.88
C TYR A 6 -0.46 -2.00 -14.33
N GLY A 7 0.71 -2.66 -14.36
CA GLY A 7 1.98 -2.02 -14.76
C GLY A 7 2.56 -1.05 -13.73
N ILE A 8 2.10 -1.12 -12.48
CA ILE A 8 2.63 -0.31 -11.38
C ILE A 8 3.93 -0.96 -10.88
N GLU A 9 5.04 -0.28 -11.10
CA GLU A 9 6.36 -0.63 -10.54
C GLU A 9 6.65 0.25 -9.32
N ALA A 10 6.98 -0.38 -8.19
CA ALA A 10 7.31 0.29 -6.94
C ALA A 10 8.33 -0.53 -6.15
N SER A 11 9.19 0.16 -5.39
CA SER A 11 10.09 -0.49 -4.43
C SER A 11 9.30 -1.21 -3.35
N ASP A 12 9.85 -2.30 -2.80
CA ASP A 12 9.19 -3.03 -1.72
C ASP A 12 9.29 -2.22 -0.41
N PRO A 13 8.17 -1.73 0.16
CA PRO A 13 8.17 -0.91 1.38
C PRO A 13 8.59 -1.70 2.63
N ARG A 14 8.93 -2.99 2.49
CA ARG A 14 9.48 -3.83 3.57
C ARG A 14 11.00 -3.78 3.69
N GLU A 15 11.69 -3.20 2.71
CA GLU A 15 13.16 -3.16 2.66
C GLU A 15 13.77 -2.08 3.57
N VAL A 16 12.99 -1.07 3.97
CA VAL A 16 13.40 0.02 4.87
C VAL A 16 12.56 0.01 6.16
N PRO A 17 12.88 0.72 7.23
CA PRO A 17 11.97 0.92 8.38
C PRO A 17 10.64 1.58 7.96
N VAL A 18 9.55 1.33 8.70
CA VAL A 18 8.20 1.87 8.38
C VAL A 18 8.20 3.41 8.32
N ASP A 19 8.99 4.06 9.17
CA ASP A 19 9.11 5.53 9.23
C ASP A 19 9.90 6.14 8.05
N ASP A 20 10.64 5.31 7.34
CA ASP A 20 11.42 5.69 6.16
C ASP A 20 10.68 5.40 4.85
N VAL A 21 9.54 4.69 4.91
CA VAL A 21 8.67 4.55 3.75
C VAL A 21 8.04 5.92 3.44
N ARG A 22 8.19 6.39 2.20
CA ARG A 22 7.67 7.68 1.73
C ARG A 22 7.01 7.51 0.36
N GLY A 23 6.05 8.38 0.05
CA GLY A 23 5.43 8.44 -1.27
C GLY A 23 4.05 7.78 -1.30
N LEU A 24 3.85 6.88 -2.27
CA LEU A 24 2.57 6.21 -2.50
C LEU A 24 2.66 4.73 -2.16
N LEU A 25 1.69 4.26 -1.38
CA LEU A 25 1.49 2.86 -1.06
C LEU A 25 0.22 2.38 -1.79
N VAL A 26 0.40 1.52 -2.78
CA VAL A 26 -0.70 0.97 -3.60
C VAL A 26 -1.01 -0.45 -3.14
N VAL A 27 -2.21 -0.66 -2.60
CA VAL A 27 -2.58 -1.91 -1.93
C VAL A 27 -3.91 -2.42 -2.47
N SER A 28 -4.03 -3.72 -2.73
CA SER A 28 -5.33 -4.30 -3.07
C SER A 28 -6.23 -4.34 -1.83
N ASP A 29 -7.53 -4.15 -1.99
CA ASP A 29 -8.48 -4.12 -0.86
C ASP A 29 -8.52 -5.46 -0.12
N SER A 30 -8.29 -6.56 -0.85
CA SER A 30 -8.11 -7.89 -0.26
C SER A 30 -6.87 -8.00 0.64
N SER A 31 -5.82 -7.23 0.35
CA SER A 31 -4.61 -7.15 1.19
C SER A 31 -4.83 -6.21 2.38
N VAL A 32 -5.57 -5.11 2.19
CA VAL A 32 -6.01 -4.21 3.27
C VAL A 32 -6.85 -4.99 4.29
N ALA A 33 -7.86 -5.72 3.83
CA ALA A 33 -8.74 -6.51 4.70
C ALA A 33 -8.01 -7.63 5.47
N LYS A 34 -6.86 -8.07 4.97
CA LYS A 34 -6.03 -9.11 5.59
C LYS A 34 -4.80 -8.55 6.30
N ALA A 35 -4.64 -7.22 6.34
CA ALA A 35 -3.43 -6.59 6.83
C ALA A 35 -3.22 -6.91 8.31
N LYS A 36 -1.98 -7.33 8.64
CA LYS A 36 -1.52 -7.61 10.00
C LYS A 36 -0.06 -7.17 10.14
N GLY A 37 0.37 -6.96 11.39
CA GLY A 37 1.74 -6.57 11.73
C GLY A 37 2.18 -5.34 10.92
N ARG A 38 3.36 -5.43 10.30
CA ARG A 38 3.97 -4.35 9.53
C ARG A 38 3.08 -3.75 8.43
N MET A 39 2.26 -4.56 7.74
CA MET A 39 1.37 -4.03 6.70
C MET A 39 0.23 -3.19 7.31
N ALA A 40 -0.29 -3.61 8.47
CA ALA A 40 -1.30 -2.83 9.18
C ALA A 40 -0.71 -1.50 9.69
N GLU A 41 0.51 -1.51 10.23
CA GLU A 41 1.23 -0.30 10.64
C GLU A 41 1.43 0.68 9.47
N LEU A 42 1.83 0.18 8.31
CA LEU A 42 2.00 0.99 7.10
C LEU A 42 0.69 1.63 6.64
N ILE A 43 -0.41 0.89 6.66
CA ILE A 43 -1.73 1.39 6.28
C ILE A 43 -2.23 2.43 7.29
N ASP A 44 -2.16 2.12 8.59
CA ASP A 44 -2.69 2.96 9.68
C ASP A 44 -2.00 4.32 9.77
N SER A 45 -0.69 4.35 9.52
CA SER A 45 0.10 5.58 9.52
C SER A 45 0.11 6.32 8.17
N SER A 46 -0.69 5.88 7.20
CA SER A 46 -0.83 6.52 5.88
C SER A 46 -2.23 7.08 5.68
N ARG A 47 -2.40 7.97 4.69
CA ARG A 47 -3.69 8.58 4.38
C ARG A 47 -4.24 8.05 3.06
N PRO A 48 -5.46 7.49 3.00
CA PRO A 48 -6.07 7.12 1.73
C PRO A 48 -6.27 8.39 0.89
N VAL A 49 -5.93 8.33 -0.39
CA VAL A 49 -6.03 9.47 -1.32
C VAL A 49 -6.83 9.15 -2.57
N ASP A 50 -6.88 7.90 -2.99
CA ASP A 50 -7.61 7.50 -4.20
C ASP A 50 -7.91 5.98 -4.21
N GLU A 51 -8.80 5.56 -5.11
CA GLU A 51 -9.15 4.17 -5.36
C GLU A 51 -9.13 3.85 -6.86
N VAL A 52 -8.58 2.67 -7.23
CA VAL A 52 -8.54 2.21 -8.63
C VAL A 52 -9.44 1.00 -8.81
N GLY A 53 -10.41 1.12 -9.71
CA GLY A 53 -11.27 0.01 -10.14
C GLY A 53 -12.04 -0.71 -9.03
N HIS A 54 -12.24 -0.06 -7.87
CA HIS A 54 -12.89 -0.61 -6.68
C HIS A 54 -12.22 -1.86 -6.08
N SER A 55 -10.93 -2.06 -6.34
CA SER A 55 -10.19 -3.22 -5.84
C SER A 55 -8.80 -2.87 -5.30
N ILE A 56 -8.41 -1.60 -5.40
CA ILE A 56 -7.12 -1.08 -5.00
C ILE A 56 -7.35 0.26 -4.32
N THR A 57 -6.76 0.41 -3.14
CA THR A 57 -6.68 1.68 -2.41
C THR A 57 -5.26 2.24 -2.51
N ILE A 58 -5.15 3.54 -2.80
CA ILE A 58 -3.89 4.28 -2.82
C ILE A 58 -3.78 5.10 -1.55
N TYR A 59 -2.68 4.93 -0.83
CA TYR A 59 -2.34 5.70 0.35
C TYR A 59 -1.14 6.62 0.10
N ARG A 60 -1.14 7.80 0.71
CA ARG A 60 -0.03 8.76 0.72
C ARG A 60 0.64 8.80 2.10
N ARG A 61 1.97 8.86 2.09
CA ARG A 61 2.85 8.92 3.25
C ARG A 61 3.98 9.93 3.10
#